data_AF-T0LMJ6-F1
#
_entry.id   AF-T0LMJ6-F1
#
_cell.length_a   1.000
_cell.length_b   1.000
_cell.length_c   1.000
_cell.angle_alpha   90.00
_cell.angle_beta   90.00
_cell.angle_gamma   90.00
#
_symmetry.space_group_name_H-M   'P 1'
#
loop_
_entity.id
_entity.type
_entity.pdbx_description
1 polymer ?
#
loop_
_entity_poly.entity_id
_entity_poly.type
_entity_poly.pdbx_seq_one_letter_code
_entity_poly.pdbx_strand_id
1 'polypeptide(L)'
;MITVLRIGHRPDRDKRITTHVALVSRAFGADRIIVDKVDDKLARTIDNVTRKFGGKFEIGFGNYMEEIRKFKGIKVHLTMYGMPLESKIKEIKKSEDIMVIVGSEKVPRIIYEVSDFNVAVKNQPHSEVSALSIFLDRLGRSKELKDELRIIPEERGKRVLRIPGRDECIALLEKYGADERLKRHSIMCSRVALKIGEGCNSDARLLEAGALLHDIGRTVTHSIFHGVEGYRILKREGMDETIARFCSTHVGAGLLKSTARKLKLPDQDYIPRTIEEKIVCNSDTLLNGDRVVKIEEIAEDYRRKGLLSEIPRLRRLYSYLENKCGFSIDELMKLNEQ
;
A
#
# COMPACT_ATOMS: atom_id res chain seq x y z
N MET A 1 -12.83 10.43 -13.32
CA MET A 1 -13.48 9.85 -12.12
C MET A 1 -14.50 8.78 -12.52
N ILE A 2 -14.63 7.68 -11.77
CA ILE A 2 -15.68 6.66 -11.92
C ILE A 2 -16.57 6.68 -10.67
N THR A 3 -17.86 6.96 -10.86
CA THR A 3 -18.88 6.86 -9.82
C THR A 3 -19.84 5.73 -10.15
N VAL A 4 -20.10 4.83 -9.22
CA VAL A 4 -21.16 3.82 -9.37
C VAL A 4 -22.42 4.30 -8.66
N LEU A 5 -23.55 4.31 -9.35
CA LEU A 5 -24.85 4.64 -8.79
C LEU A 5 -25.69 3.38 -8.67
N ARG A 6 -25.95 2.96 -7.43
CA ARG A 6 -26.75 1.79 -7.08
C ARG A 6 -28.17 2.21 -6.77
N ILE A 7 -29.12 1.84 -7.64
CA ILE A 7 -30.54 2.17 -7.50
C ILE A 7 -31.36 0.95 -7.08
N GLY A 8 -32.42 1.20 -6.31
CA GLY A 8 -33.36 0.22 -5.82
C GLY A 8 -32.84 -0.59 -4.63
N HIS A 9 -31.91 -0.06 -3.83
CA HIS A 9 -31.44 -0.76 -2.62
C HIS A 9 -32.57 -0.89 -1.61
N ARG A 10 -32.77 -2.11 -1.07
CA ARG A 10 -33.67 -2.37 0.04
C ARG A 10 -32.84 -2.87 1.23
N PRO A 11 -32.62 -2.03 2.26
CA PRO A 11 -31.76 -2.37 3.40
C PRO A 11 -32.09 -3.72 4.04
N ASP A 12 -33.35 -4.13 4.11
CA ASP A 12 -33.74 -5.39 4.75
C ASP A 12 -33.52 -6.64 3.88
N ARG A 13 -33.42 -6.50 2.56
CA ARG A 13 -33.34 -7.63 1.61
C ARG A 13 -31.98 -7.72 0.91
N ASP A 14 -31.43 -6.59 0.48
CA ASP A 14 -30.33 -6.55 -0.49
C ASP A 14 -28.95 -6.37 0.17
N LYS A 15 -28.84 -6.63 1.48
CA LYS A 15 -27.62 -6.42 2.31
C LYS A 15 -26.36 -6.96 1.65
N ARG A 16 -26.39 -8.20 1.17
CA ARG A 16 -25.22 -8.88 0.60
C ARG A 16 -24.89 -8.39 -0.82
N ILE A 17 -25.91 -8.23 -1.66
CA ILE A 17 -25.72 -7.85 -3.06
C ILE A 17 -25.20 -6.42 -3.18
N THR A 18 -25.81 -5.46 -2.48
CA THR A 18 -25.32 -4.07 -2.49
C THR A 18 -23.90 -3.95 -1.91
N THR A 19 -23.58 -4.75 -0.87
CA THR A 19 -22.20 -4.86 -0.36
C THR A 19 -21.25 -5.38 -1.45
N HIS A 20 -21.63 -6.42 -2.19
CA HIS A 20 -20.81 -6.93 -3.29
C HIS A 20 -20.64 -5.92 -4.42
N VAL A 21 -21.70 -5.19 -4.79
CA VAL A 21 -21.62 -4.10 -5.78
C VAL A 21 -20.58 -3.06 -5.31
N ALA A 22 -20.66 -2.60 -4.07
CA ALA A 22 -19.72 -1.64 -3.51
C ALA A 22 -18.27 -2.16 -3.48
N LEU A 23 -18.06 -3.40 -3.04
CA LEU A 23 -16.73 -4.01 -3.00
C LEU A 23 -16.13 -4.25 -4.39
N VAL A 24 -16.95 -4.62 -5.38
CA VAL A 24 -16.55 -4.72 -6.80
C VAL A 24 -16.19 -3.35 -7.34
N SER A 25 -17.01 -2.32 -7.10
CA SER A 25 -16.69 -0.95 -7.49
C SER A 25 -15.30 -0.56 -7.00
N ARG A 26 -15.01 -0.79 -5.71
CA ARG A 26 -13.70 -0.52 -5.12
C ARG A 26 -12.59 -1.34 -5.77
N ALA A 27 -12.78 -2.66 -5.86
CA ALA A 27 -11.77 -3.59 -6.37
C ALA A 27 -11.39 -3.32 -7.83
N PHE A 28 -12.35 -2.86 -8.63
CA PHE A 28 -12.18 -2.59 -10.06
C PHE A 28 -12.04 -1.09 -10.37
N GLY A 29 -11.52 -0.31 -9.41
CA GLY A 29 -10.98 1.03 -9.68
C GLY A 29 -11.96 2.19 -9.67
N ALA A 30 -13.20 2.01 -9.20
CA ALA A 30 -14.11 3.14 -9.00
C ALA A 30 -13.60 4.11 -7.91
N ASP A 31 -14.01 5.38 -7.97
CA ASP A 31 -13.72 6.40 -6.95
C ASP A 31 -14.74 6.39 -5.83
N ARG A 32 -16.01 6.15 -6.17
CA ARG A 32 -17.08 6.12 -5.18
C ARG A 32 -18.27 5.31 -5.64
N ILE A 33 -19.09 4.91 -4.67
CA ILE A 33 -20.43 4.39 -4.90
C ILE A 33 -21.45 5.29 -4.20
N ILE A 34 -22.58 5.53 -4.86
CA ILE A 34 -23.74 6.19 -4.28
C ILE A 34 -24.89 5.21 -4.26
N VAL A 35 -25.53 5.06 -3.11
CA VAL A 35 -26.70 4.18 -2.91
C VAL A 35 -27.93 5.04 -2.65
N ASP A 36 -29.05 4.69 -3.27
CA ASP A 36 -30.27 5.51 -3.21
C ASP A 36 -30.97 5.55 -1.85
N LYS A 37 -30.65 4.63 -0.94
CA LYS A 37 -31.14 4.60 0.45
C LYS A 37 -30.01 4.42 1.44
N VAL A 38 -30.10 5.14 2.56
CA VAL A 38 -29.15 5.09 3.66
C VAL A 38 -29.07 3.68 4.26
N ASP A 39 -27.85 3.21 4.49
CA ASP A 39 -27.56 1.93 5.15
C ASP A 39 -26.22 2.02 5.91
N ASP A 40 -26.29 2.31 7.21
CA ASP A 40 -25.10 2.49 8.04
C ASP A 40 -24.25 1.23 8.15
N LYS A 41 -24.87 0.04 8.05
CA LYS A 41 -24.14 -1.23 8.14
C LYS A 41 -23.30 -1.43 6.88
N LEU A 42 -23.86 -1.11 5.71
CA LEU A 42 -23.12 -1.07 4.46
C LEU A 42 -21.96 -0.07 4.56
N ALA A 43 -22.22 1.17 4.98
CA ALA A 43 -21.20 2.21 5.12
C ALA A 43 -20.01 1.73 5.97
N ARG A 44 -20.28 1.28 7.20
CA ARG A 44 -19.26 0.74 8.11
C ARG A 44 -18.46 -0.42 7.52
N THR A 45 -19.11 -1.28 6.73
CA THR A 45 -18.44 -2.43 6.10
C THR A 45 -17.45 -1.95 5.05
N ILE A 46 -17.86 -1.02 4.20
CA ILE A 46 -17.02 -0.47 3.13
C ILE A 46 -15.87 0.32 3.73
N ASP A 47 -16.13 1.19 4.70
CA ASP A 47 -15.10 2.01 5.36
C ASP A 47 -14.04 1.12 6.03
N ASN A 48 -14.44 0.04 6.69
CA ASN A 48 -13.51 -0.88 7.34
C ASN A 48 -12.64 -1.63 6.31
N VAL A 49 -13.20 -2.05 5.18
CA VAL A 49 -12.43 -2.69 4.11
C VAL A 49 -11.48 -1.71 3.45
N THR A 50 -11.95 -0.49 3.13
CA THR A 50 -11.12 0.57 2.54
C THR A 50 -9.97 0.96 3.47
N ARG A 51 -10.23 1.14 4.76
CA ARG A 51 -9.17 1.44 5.74
C ARG A 51 -8.13 0.33 5.88
N LYS A 52 -8.56 -0.94 5.89
CA LYS A 52 -7.64 -2.07 6.08
C LYS A 52 -6.85 -2.42 4.83
N PHE A 53 -7.48 -2.40 3.67
CA PHE A 53 -6.88 -2.86 2.40
C PHE A 53 -6.53 -1.71 1.45
N GLY A 54 -6.70 -0.46 1.89
CA GLY A 54 -6.32 0.75 1.16
C GLY A 54 -7.26 1.20 0.06
N GLY A 55 -6.77 2.14 -0.73
CA GLY A 55 -7.47 2.75 -1.85
C GLY A 55 -8.35 3.93 -1.45
N LYS A 56 -8.39 4.95 -2.32
CA LYS A 56 -9.34 6.07 -2.18
C LYS A 56 -10.68 5.65 -2.77
N PHE A 57 -11.59 5.21 -1.91
CA PHE A 57 -12.94 4.78 -2.27
C PHE A 57 -13.97 5.27 -1.26
N GLU A 58 -14.96 6.01 -1.75
CA GLU A 58 -16.00 6.60 -0.90
C GLU A 58 -17.36 5.92 -1.10
N ILE A 59 -18.12 5.82 -0.03
CA ILE A 59 -19.54 5.44 -0.07
C ILE A 59 -20.39 6.64 0.33
N GLY A 60 -21.39 6.93 -0.49
CA GLY A 60 -22.38 7.98 -0.24
C GLY A 60 -23.79 7.47 -0.38
N PHE A 61 -24.74 8.27 0.13
CA PHE A 61 -26.17 8.01 0.03
C PHE A 61 -26.87 9.27 -0.48
N GLY A 62 -27.84 9.12 -1.38
CA GLY A 62 -28.53 10.28 -1.95
C GLY A 62 -29.62 9.94 -2.94
N ASN A 63 -30.44 10.93 -3.28
CA ASN A 63 -31.49 10.75 -4.27
C ASN A 63 -30.88 10.50 -5.66
N TYR A 64 -31.13 9.33 -6.24
CA TYR A 64 -30.49 8.93 -7.50
C TYR A 64 -30.75 9.90 -8.66
N MET A 65 -31.93 10.55 -8.74
CA MET A 65 -32.21 11.51 -9.81
C MET A 65 -31.42 12.81 -9.63
N GLU A 66 -31.23 13.26 -8.40
CA GLU A 66 -30.40 14.43 -8.13
C GLU A 66 -28.93 14.16 -8.47
N GLU A 67 -28.42 12.99 -8.10
CA GLU A 67 -27.03 12.61 -8.39
C GLU A 67 -26.79 12.50 -9.90
N ILE A 68 -27.74 11.92 -10.64
CA ILE A 68 -27.70 11.87 -12.10
C ILE A 68 -27.68 13.29 -12.71
N ARG A 69 -28.51 14.22 -12.21
CA ARG A 69 -28.55 15.60 -12.72
C ARG A 69 -27.29 16.40 -12.40
N LYS A 70 -26.70 16.19 -11.23
CA LYS A 70 -25.48 16.89 -10.78
C LYS A 70 -24.23 16.39 -11.52
N PHE A 71 -24.24 15.14 -12.00
CA PHE A 71 -23.09 14.53 -12.65
C PHE A 71 -22.85 15.10 -14.05
N LYS A 72 -21.65 15.67 -14.27
CA LYS A 72 -21.28 16.36 -15.52
C LYS A 72 -20.61 15.46 -16.57
N GLY A 73 -20.28 14.22 -16.21
CA GLY A 73 -19.68 13.24 -17.12
C GLY A 73 -20.72 12.39 -17.86
N ILE A 74 -20.25 11.31 -18.48
CA ILE A 74 -21.13 10.37 -19.18
C ILE A 74 -21.81 9.40 -18.21
N LYS A 75 -23.06 9.06 -18.50
CA LYS A 75 -23.95 8.21 -17.72
C LYS A 75 -24.16 6.90 -18.46
N VAL A 76 -23.64 5.82 -17.91
CA VAL A 76 -23.71 4.48 -18.49
C VAL A 76 -24.62 3.63 -17.64
N HIS A 77 -25.81 3.33 -18.13
CA HIS A 77 -26.74 2.42 -17.51
C HIS A 77 -26.48 0.99 -17.97
N LEU A 78 -26.16 0.10 -17.02
CA LEU A 78 -25.98 -1.31 -17.29
C LEU A 78 -27.33 -2.02 -17.23
N THR A 79 -27.76 -2.55 -18.37
CA THR A 79 -29.05 -3.21 -18.55
C THR A 79 -28.95 -4.27 -19.63
N MET A 80 -29.61 -5.42 -19.43
CA MET A 80 -29.63 -6.50 -20.43
C MET A 80 -30.31 -6.09 -21.75
N TYR A 81 -31.08 -5.00 -21.76
CA TYR A 81 -31.75 -4.48 -22.95
C TYR A 81 -30.88 -3.50 -23.76
N GLY A 82 -29.69 -3.16 -23.26
CA GLY A 82 -28.78 -2.19 -23.88
C GLY A 82 -28.00 -2.73 -25.08
N MET A 83 -27.24 -1.84 -25.71
CA MET A 83 -26.29 -2.18 -26.77
C MET A 83 -25.17 -3.08 -26.23
N PRO A 84 -24.66 -4.06 -27.01
CA PRO A 84 -23.58 -4.93 -26.56
C PRO A 84 -22.33 -4.13 -26.14
N LEU A 85 -21.78 -4.43 -24.97
CA LEU A 85 -20.62 -3.75 -24.36
C LEU A 85 -19.47 -3.54 -25.35
N GLU A 86 -19.11 -4.58 -26.10
CA GLU A 86 -17.98 -4.55 -27.04
C GLU A 86 -18.15 -3.49 -28.13
N SER A 87 -19.40 -3.15 -28.50
CA SER A 87 -19.69 -2.12 -29.49
C SER A 87 -19.53 -0.69 -28.96
N LYS A 88 -19.62 -0.50 -27.64
CA LYS A 88 -19.64 0.83 -27.00
C LYS A 88 -18.43 1.13 -26.11
N ILE A 89 -17.71 0.12 -25.65
CA ILE A 89 -16.61 0.30 -24.68
C ILE A 89 -15.51 1.25 -25.18
N LYS A 90 -15.18 1.22 -26.47
CA LYS A 90 -14.17 2.13 -27.07
C LYS A 90 -14.59 3.60 -27.02
N GLU A 91 -15.88 3.87 -27.15
CA GLU A 91 -16.45 5.22 -27.08
C GLU A 91 -16.46 5.71 -25.62
N ILE A 92 -16.94 4.86 -24.72
CA ILE A 92 -17.02 5.13 -23.27
C ILE A 92 -15.64 5.42 -22.67
N LYS A 93 -14.60 4.66 -23.08
CA LYS A 93 -13.22 4.85 -22.62
C LYS A 93 -12.65 6.24 -22.87
N LYS A 94 -13.21 7.01 -23.81
CA LYS A 94 -12.74 8.37 -24.12
C LYS A 94 -13.11 9.39 -23.06
N SER A 95 -14.07 9.08 -22.18
CA SER A 95 -14.50 10.01 -21.13
C SER A 95 -13.76 9.76 -19.84
N GLU A 96 -13.18 10.81 -19.25
CA GLU A 96 -12.55 10.74 -17.94
C GLU A 96 -13.56 10.52 -16.81
N ASP A 97 -14.75 11.12 -16.91
CA ASP A 97 -15.78 11.10 -15.88
C ASP A 97 -16.98 10.25 -16.28
N ILE A 98 -17.16 9.13 -15.57
CA ILE A 98 -18.16 8.10 -15.89
C ILE A 98 -18.99 7.80 -14.65
N MET A 99 -20.32 7.90 -14.79
CA MET A 99 -21.28 7.37 -13.83
C MET A 99 -21.83 6.05 -14.36
N VAL A 100 -21.62 4.95 -13.64
CA VAL A 100 -22.14 3.63 -13.98
C VAL A 100 -23.38 3.34 -13.14
N ILE A 101 -24.55 3.22 -13.76
CA ILE A 101 -25.83 3.01 -13.09
C ILE A 101 -26.18 1.52 -13.10
N VAL A 102 -26.44 0.95 -11.91
CA VAL A 102 -26.80 -0.47 -11.72
C VAL A 102 -28.07 -0.61 -10.87
N GLY A 103 -29.07 -1.30 -11.40
CA GLY A 103 -30.38 -1.52 -10.74
C GLY A 103 -30.54 -2.88 -10.08
N SER A 104 -31.46 -2.96 -9.09
CA SER A 104 -31.78 -4.19 -8.37
C SER A 104 -32.88 -4.98 -9.08
N GLU A 105 -34.15 -4.68 -8.81
CA GLU A 105 -35.31 -5.36 -9.38
C GLU A 105 -35.84 -4.66 -10.64
N LYS A 106 -36.38 -3.45 -10.49
CA LYS A 106 -37.01 -2.74 -11.61
C LYS A 106 -36.46 -1.34 -11.72
N VAL A 107 -35.70 -1.11 -12.79
CA VAL A 107 -35.17 0.20 -13.13
C VAL A 107 -36.27 1.05 -13.75
N PRO A 108 -36.54 2.27 -13.25
CA PRO A 108 -37.50 3.19 -13.86
C PRO A 108 -37.14 3.53 -15.32
N ARG A 109 -38.15 3.65 -16.19
CA ARG A 109 -37.96 3.99 -17.61
C ARG A 109 -37.14 5.26 -17.83
N ILE A 110 -37.33 6.28 -16.98
CA ILE A 110 -36.59 7.54 -17.05
C ILE A 110 -35.06 7.34 -17.03
N ILE A 111 -34.55 6.29 -16.38
CA ILE A 111 -33.11 5.98 -16.35
C ILE A 111 -32.58 5.65 -17.75
N TYR A 112 -33.38 4.98 -18.58
CA TYR A 112 -33.01 4.72 -19.97
C TYR A 112 -32.90 6.01 -20.78
N GLU A 113 -33.77 6.98 -20.50
CA GLU A 113 -33.88 8.23 -21.23
C GLU A 113 -32.80 9.24 -20.83
N VAL A 114 -32.39 9.27 -19.55
CA VAL A 114 -31.37 10.21 -19.04
C VAL A 114 -29.94 9.68 -19.13
N SER A 115 -29.76 8.42 -19.49
CA SER A 115 -28.42 7.81 -19.65
C SER A 115 -27.88 8.06 -21.05
N ASP A 116 -26.62 8.48 -21.15
CA ASP A 116 -25.93 8.68 -22.42
C ASP A 116 -25.71 7.33 -23.14
N PHE A 117 -25.52 6.26 -22.37
CA PHE A 117 -25.40 4.89 -22.88
C PHE A 117 -26.27 3.92 -22.08
N ASN A 118 -27.03 3.09 -22.79
CA ASN A 118 -27.64 1.88 -22.24
C ASN A 118 -26.86 0.67 -22.78
N VAL A 119 -26.17 -0.06 -21.90
CA VAL A 119 -25.18 -1.07 -22.28
C VAL A 119 -25.49 -2.42 -21.65
N ALA A 120 -25.43 -3.47 -22.46
CA ALA A 120 -25.55 -4.85 -22.04
C ALA A 120 -24.18 -5.54 -22.05
N VAL A 121 -23.73 -6.07 -20.89
CA VAL A 121 -22.59 -6.99 -20.85
C VAL A 121 -22.92 -8.28 -21.61
N LYS A 122 -24.14 -8.76 -21.41
CA LYS A 122 -24.83 -9.75 -22.24
C LYS A 122 -26.31 -9.39 -22.27
N ASN A 123 -26.99 -9.70 -23.38
CA ASN A 123 -28.44 -9.54 -23.50
C ASN A 123 -29.17 -10.76 -22.92
N GLN A 124 -28.84 -11.11 -21.66
CA GLN A 124 -29.44 -12.19 -20.89
C GLN A 124 -29.63 -11.74 -19.44
N PRO A 125 -30.67 -12.22 -18.72
CA PRO A 125 -30.86 -11.90 -17.32
C PRO A 125 -29.76 -12.57 -16.46
N HIS A 126 -29.04 -11.78 -15.67
CA HIS A 126 -28.00 -12.25 -14.76
C HIS A 126 -27.90 -11.32 -13.53
N SER A 127 -26.69 -11.05 -13.03
CA SER A 127 -26.45 -10.15 -11.89
C SER A 127 -25.86 -8.80 -12.29
N GLU A 128 -26.27 -7.76 -11.57
CA GLU A 128 -25.66 -6.43 -11.55
C GLU A 128 -24.20 -6.45 -11.07
N VAL A 129 -23.84 -7.37 -10.17
CA VAL A 129 -22.45 -7.52 -9.69
C VAL A 129 -21.56 -8.02 -10.84
N SER A 130 -22.02 -9.03 -11.58
CA SER A 130 -21.29 -9.57 -12.74
C SER A 130 -21.21 -8.55 -13.87
N ALA A 131 -22.32 -7.83 -14.13
CA ALA A 131 -22.37 -6.77 -15.14
C ALA A 131 -21.33 -5.69 -14.82
N LEU A 132 -21.32 -5.20 -13.59
CA LEU A 132 -20.40 -4.16 -13.14
C LEU A 132 -18.95 -4.63 -13.19
N SER A 133 -18.66 -5.84 -12.72
CA SER A 133 -17.30 -6.41 -12.71
C SER A 133 -16.71 -6.45 -14.12
N ILE A 134 -17.46 -7.03 -15.08
CA ILE A 134 -17.00 -7.15 -16.47
C ILE A 134 -16.92 -5.77 -17.13
N PHE A 135 -17.88 -4.88 -16.87
CA PHE A 135 -17.82 -3.52 -17.41
C PHE A 135 -16.56 -2.77 -16.95
N LEU A 136 -16.28 -2.75 -15.64
CA LEU A 136 -15.13 -2.05 -15.09
C LEU A 136 -13.79 -2.70 -15.51
N ASP A 137 -13.74 -4.03 -15.57
CA ASP A 137 -12.59 -4.75 -16.14
C ASP A 137 -12.32 -4.31 -17.59
N ARG A 138 -13.35 -4.29 -18.43
CA ARG A 138 -13.21 -3.85 -19.83
C ARG A 138 -12.91 -2.36 -19.95
N LEU A 139 -13.36 -1.54 -19.01
CA LEU A 139 -13.01 -0.12 -18.93
C LEU A 139 -11.51 0.06 -18.64
N GLY A 140 -10.91 -0.86 -17.87
CA GLY A 140 -9.45 -1.00 -17.72
C GLY A 140 -8.80 0.06 -16.85
N ARG A 141 -9.56 0.68 -15.93
CA ARG A 141 -9.01 1.61 -14.93
C ARG A 141 -8.77 0.85 -13.63
N SER A 142 -7.51 0.60 -13.28
CA SER A 142 -7.14 -0.02 -12.01
C SER A 142 -6.66 1.03 -11.03
N LYS A 143 -6.75 0.70 -9.74
CA LYS A 143 -6.18 1.47 -8.65
C LYS A 143 -5.36 0.55 -7.77
N GLU A 144 -4.34 1.13 -7.15
CA GLU A 144 -3.58 0.42 -6.15
C GLU A 144 -4.39 0.29 -4.85
N LEU A 145 -4.50 -0.94 -4.35
CA LEU A 145 -5.21 -1.28 -3.12
C LEU A 145 -4.19 -1.86 -2.14
N LYS A 146 -3.39 -0.98 -1.55
CA LYS A 146 -2.36 -1.32 -0.56
C LYS A 146 -2.48 -0.42 0.66
N ASP A 147 -2.55 -1.03 1.84
CA ASP A 147 -2.47 -0.35 3.13
C ASP A 147 -2.01 -1.36 4.20
N GLU A 148 -2.59 -1.31 5.41
CA GLU A 148 -2.33 -2.17 6.56
C GLU A 148 -2.32 -3.67 6.19
N LEU A 149 -3.38 -4.16 5.55
CA LEU A 149 -3.56 -5.57 5.20
C LEU A 149 -3.39 -5.79 3.71
N ARG A 150 -2.65 -6.85 3.37
CA ARG A 150 -2.38 -7.24 1.99
C ARG A 150 -2.44 -8.74 1.84
N ILE A 151 -3.15 -9.17 0.82
CA ILE A 151 -3.17 -10.59 0.45
C ILE A 151 -1.91 -10.86 -0.36
N ILE A 152 -1.09 -11.80 0.10
CA ILE A 152 0.04 -12.31 -0.66
C ILE A 152 -0.45 -13.56 -1.41
N PRO A 153 -0.42 -13.57 -2.75
CA PRO A 153 -0.79 -14.75 -3.52
C PRO A 153 0.10 -15.94 -3.18
N GLU A 154 -0.52 -17.07 -2.88
CA GLU A 154 0.15 -18.33 -2.55
C GLU A 154 -0.44 -19.42 -3.44
N GLU A 155 0.39 -20.32 -3.97
CA GLU A 155 -0.09 -21.49 -4.73
C GLU A 155 -1.02 -22.34 -3.85
N ARG A 156 -0.64 -22.51 -2.58
CA ARG A 156 -1.36 -23.31 -1.58
C ARG A 156 -1.27 -22.63 -0.23
N GLY A 157 -2.40 -22.08 0.23
CA GLY A 157 -2.51 -21.50 1.56
C GLY A 157 -3.14 -20.12 1.57
N LYS A 158 -3.05 -19.45 2.73
CA LYS A 158 -3.54 -18.10 2.93
C LYS A 158 -2.46 -17.32 3.68
N ARG A 159 -1.90 -16.30 3.03
CA ARG A 159 -0.97 -15.37 3.67
C ARG A 159 -1.53 -13.97 3.58
N VAL A 160 -1.68 -13.34 4.74
CA VAL A 160 -2.09 -11.94 4.87
C VAL A 160 -0.95 -11.20 5.54
N LEU A 161 -0.29 -10.32 4.80
CA LEU A 161 0.70 -9.43 5.36
C LEU A 161 -0.03 -8.29 6.09
N ARG A 162 0.30 -8.11 7.36
CA ARG A 162 -0.11 -6.96 8.17
C ARG A 162 1.09 -6.06 8.40
N ILE A 163 0.97 -4.79 8.03
CA ILE A 163 2.02 -3.78 8.19
C ILE A 163 1.60 -2.81 9.30
N PRO A 164 2.32 -2.77 10.43
CA PRO A 164 1.98 -1.88 11.53
C PRO A 164 2.09 -0.41 11.09
N GLY A 165 1.23 0.45 11.66
CA GLY A 165 1.37 1.90 11.49
C GLY A 165 2.48 2.49 12.37
N ARG A 166 2.82 3.77 12.18
CA ARG A 166 3.82 4.49 12.98
C ARG A 166 3.59 4.32 14.49
N ASP A 167 2.38 4.60 14.98
CA ASP A 167 2.09 4.57 16.41
C ASP A 167 2.26 3.16 17.00
N GLU A 168 1.88 2.13 16.24
CA GLU A 168 2.10 0.74 16.65
C GLU A 168 3.58 0.38 16.69
N CYS A 169 4.38 0.87 15.73
CA CYS A 169 5.82 0.66 15.71
C CYS A 169 6.49 1.34 16.92
N ILE A 170 6.09 2.57 17.24
CA ILE A 170 6.62 3.32 18.39
C ILE A 170 6.22 2.63 19.70
N ALA A 171 4.95 2.26 19.85
CA ALA A 171 4.48 1.52 21.02
C ALA A 171 5.23 0.18 21.20
N LEU A 172 5.59 -0.48 20.09
CA LEU A 172 6.38 -1.70 20.14
C LEU A 172 7.82 -1.45 20.59
N LEU A 173 8.47 -0.39 20.10
CA LEU A 173 9.79 0.03 20.59
C LEU A 173 9.75 0.31 22.11
N GLU A 174 8.73 1.03 22.58
CA GLU A 174 8.56 1.36 23.99
C GLU A 174 8.30 0.13 24.85
N LYS A 175 7.46 -0.80 24.38
CA LYS A 175 7.20 -2.10 25.03
C LYS A 175 8.49 -2.88 25.30
N TYR A 176 9.48 -2.78 24.41
CA TYR A 176 10.78 -3.44 24.55
C TYR A 176 11.85 -2.58 25.23
N GLY A 177 11.50 -1.38 25.72
CA GLY A 177 12.42 -0.53 26.48
C GLY A 177 13.39 0.28 25.62
N ALA A 178 12.99 0.65 24.40
CA ALA A 178 13.78 1.57 23.58
C ALA A 178 13.94 2.93 24.27
N ASP A 179 15.19 3.38 24.40
CA ASP A 179 15.50 4.70 24.94
C ASP A 179 15.22 5.83 23.92
N GLU A 180 15.27 7.08 24.38
CA GLU A 180 15.02 8.25 23.54
C GLU A 180 16.04 8.41 22.40
N ARG A 181 17.22 7.82 22.52
CA ARG A 181 18.23 7.88 21.45
C ARG A 181 17.86 6.92 20.32
N LEU A 182 17.48 5.69 20.66
CA LEU A 182 17.03 4.68 19.72
C LEU A 182 15.75 5.12 19.02
N LYS A 183 14.77 5.66 19.76
CA LYS A 183 13.54 6.19 19.16
C LYS A 183 13.81 7.32 18.16
N ARG A 184 14.66 8.29 18.51
CA ARG A 184 15.05 9.39 17.60
C ARG A 184 15.76 8.88 16.36
N HIS A 185 16.71 7.93 16.51
CA HIS A 185 17.38 7.30 15.38
C HIS A 185 16.39 6.60 14.44
N SER A 186 15.50 5.75 14.97
CA SER A 186 14.47 5.06 14.19
C SER A 186 13.53 6.04 13.47
N ILE A 187 13.11 7.13 14.14
CA ILE A 187 12.26 8.16 13.53
C ILE A 187 13.01 8.87 12.40
N MET A 188 14.26 9.28 12.61
CA MET A 188 15.06 9.91 11.56
C MET A 188 15.29 8.96 10.39
N CYS A 189 15.60 7.68 10.65
CA CYS A 189 15.73 6.64 9.63
C CYS A 189 14.45 6.52 8.80
N SER A 190 13.27 6.57 9.45
CA SER A 190 11.99 6.55 8.74
C SER A 190 11.78 7.77 7.83
N ARG A 191 12.19 8.97 8.27
CA ARG A 191 12.10 10.19 7.47
C ARG A 191 13.00 10.12 6.24
N VAL A 192 14.25 9.70 6.42
CA VAL A 192 15.21 9.51 5.31
C VAL A 192 14.71 8.43 4.34
N ALA A 193 14.24 7.30 4.86
CA ALA A 193 13.74 6.20 4.04
C ALA A 193 12.52 6.61 3.20
N LEU A 194 11.56 7.31 3.81
CA LEU A 194 10.41 7.86 3.09
C LEU A 194 10.86 8.87 2.02
N LYS A 195 11.81 9.75 2.34
CA LYS A 195 12.31 10.75 1.40
C LYS A 195 12.99 10.13 0.18
N ILE A 196 13.84 9.13 0.40
CA ILE A 196 14.44 8.33 -0.68
C ILE A 196 13.35 7.61 -1.46
N GLY A 197 12.37 7.04 -0.77
CA GLY A 197 11.26 6.30 -1.35
C GLY A 197 10.35 7.12 -2.27
N GLU A 198 10.29 8.45 -2.15
CA GLU A 198 9.45 9.31 -3.00
C GLU A 198 9.81 9.21 -4.49
N GLY A 199 11.09 9.07 -4.82
CA GLY A 199 11.54 9.06 -6.22
C GLY A 199 11.62 7.67 -6.86
N CYS A 200 11.14 6.63 -6.16
CA CYS A 200 10.99 5.30 -6.74
C CYS A 200 9.64 4.69 -6.32
N ASN A 201 9.09 3.76 -7.11
CA ASN A 201 7.81 3.12 -6.82
C ASN A 201 7.92 2.14 -5.64
N SER A 202 8.12 2.68 -4.43
CA SER A 202 8.36 1.99 -3.18
C SER A 202 7.14 2.05 -2.28
N ASP A 203 7.04 1.09 -1.37
CA ASP A 203 5.91 1.04 -0.47
C ASP A 203 6.13 1.87 0.81
N ALA A 204 5.53 3.06 0.86
CA ALA A 204 5.74 4.01 1.96
C ALA A 204 5.40 3.43 3.35
N ARG A 205 4.30 2.69 3.48
CA ARG A 205 3.91 2.10 4.78
C ARG A 205 4.89 1.01 5.21
N LEU A 206 5.34 0.17 4.27
CA LEU A 206 6.34 -0.85 4.54
C LEU A 206 7.70 -0.24 4.88
N LEU A 207 8.11 0.80 4.16
CA LEU A 207 9.35 1.55 4.41
C LEU A 207 9.36 2.14 5.81
N GLU A 208 8.28 2.83 6.20
CA GLU A 208 8.18 3.47 7.50
C GLU A 208 8.22 2.43 8.63
N ALA A 209 7.44 1.36 8.52
CA ALA A 209 7.45 0.27 9.50
C ALA A 209 8.83 -0.41 9.59
N GLY A 210 9.45 -0.70 8.45
CA GLY A 210 10.77 -1.29 8.36
C GLY A 210 11.83 -0.41 9.01
N ALA A 211 11.85 0.88 8.70
CA ALA A 211 12.80 1.85 9.25
C ALA A 211 12.59 2.11 10.75
N LEU A 212 11.35 2.15 11.24
CA LEU A 212 11.10 2.34 12.68
C LEU A 212 11.56 1.13 13.49
N LEU A 213 11.35 -0.08 12.98
CA LEU A 213 11.58 -1.32 13.73
C LEU A 213 12.93 -1.99 13.46
N HIS A 214 13.70 -1.55 12.45
CA HIS A 214 14.94 -2.24 12.04
C HIS A 214 15.91 -2.49 13.21
N ASP A 215 16.03 -1.52 14.12
CA ASP A 215 16.98 -1.53 15.21
C ASP A 215 16.37 -1.90 16.58
N ILE A 216 15.14 -2.44 16.63
CA ILE A 216 14.49 -2.84 17.89
C ILE A 216 15.33 -3.82 18.73
N GLY A 217 16.18 -4.63 18.10
CA GLY A 217 17.09 -5.53 18.81
C GLY A 217 18.18 -4.84 19.63
N ARG A 218 18.38 -3.53 19.46
CA ARG A 218 19.25 -2.70 20.33
C ARG A 218 18.79 -2.65 21.77
N THR A 219 17.51 -2.92 22.03
CA THR A 219 16.95 -3.08 23.37
C THR A 219 17.50 -4.31 24.10
N VAL A 220 18.07 -5.27 23.38
CA VAL A 220 18.63 -6.52 23.93
C VAL A 220 20.15 -6.50 23.88
N THR A 221 20.74 -6.00 22.79
CA THR A 221 22.20 -6.00 22.63
C THR A 221 22.71 -4.84 21.77
N HIS A 222 23.86 -4.28 22.13
CA HIS A 222 24.58 -3.32 21.30
C HIS A 222 25.59 -3.99 20.33
N SER A 223 25.70 -5.33 20.36
CA SER A 223 26.57 -6.07 19.44
C SER A 223 25.96 -6.19 18.04
N ILE A 224 26.69 -6.77 17.09
CA ILE A 224 26.18 -7.08 15.75
C ILE A 224 24.97 -8.03 15.74
N PHE A 225 24.71 -8.72 16.86
CA PHE A 225 23.55 -9.61 17.01
C PHE A 225 22.21 -8.87 17.16
N HIS A 226 22.20 -7.54 17.30
CA HIS A 226 20.94 -6.78 17.39
C HIS A 226 20.01 -7.04 16.20
N GLY A 227 20.52 -7.20 14.99
CA GLY A 227 19.67 -7.54 13.84
C GLY A 227 18.98 -8.91 13.97
N VAL A 228 19.64 -9.88 14.60
CA VAL A 228 19.07 -11.21 14.91
C VAL A 228 18.06 -11.14 16.05
N GLU A 229 18.39 -10.41 17.12
CA GLU A 229 17.48 -10.22 18.25
C GLU A 229 16.23 -9.43 17.85
N GLY A 230 16.38 -8.40 17.02
CA GLY A 230 15.27 -7.64 16.46
C GLY A 230 14.36 -8.52 15.62
N TYR A 231 14.94 -9.34 14.74
CA TYR A 231 14.19 -10.34 13.98
C TYR A 231 13.39 -11.27 14.91
N ARG A 232 14.02 -11.83 15.95
CA ARG A 232 13.36 -12.72 16.93
C ARG A 232 12.26 -12.03 17.72
N ILE A 233 12.44 -10.76 18.09
CA ILE A 233 11.41 -9.95 18.74
C ILE A 233 10.19 -9.86 17.82
N LEU A 234 10.38 -9.41 16.58
CA LEU A 234 9.27 -9.24 15.64
C LEU A 234 8.56 -10.56 15.33
N LYS A 235 9.29 -11.67 15.20
CA LYS A 235 8.67 -13.00 15.03
C LYS A 235 7.84 -13.43 16.24
N ARG A 236 8.28 -13.16 17.47
CA ARG A 236 7.51 -13.46 18.71
C ARG A 236 6.24 -12.62 18.81
N GLU A 237 6.28 -11.39 18.31
CA GLU A 237 5.13 -10.49 18.22
C GLU A 237 4.17 -10.83 17.06
N GLY A 238 4.43 -11.94 16.34
CA GLY A 238 3.59 -12.42 15.26
C GLY A 238 3.75 -11.64 13.95
N MET A 239 4.82 -10.84 13.80
CA MET A 239 5.07 -10.10 12.57
C MET A 239 5.48 -11.04 11.43
N ASP A 240 5.01 -10.70 10.23
CA ASP A 240 5.35 -11.42 9.01
C ASP A 240 6.86 -11.30 8.70
N GLU A 241 7.39 -12.30 8.00
CA GLU A 241 8.79 -12.34 7.57
C GLU A 241 9.22 -11.06 6.83
N THR A 242 8.32 -10.50 6.01
CA THR A 242 8.55 -9.27 5.25
C THR A 242 8.88 -8.07 6.15
N ILE A 243 8.37 -8.03 7.39
CA ILE A 243 8.70 -6.97 8.35
C ILE A 243 9.94 -7.36 9.18
N ALA A 244 10.01 -8.60 9.65
CA ALA A 244 11.09 -9.04 10.51
C ALA A 244 12.48 -8.95 9.84
N ARG A 245 12.54 -9.15 8.52
CA ARG A 245 13.78 -9.10 7.74
C ARG A 245 14.48 -7.75 7.76
N PHE A 246 13.77 -6.63 7.94
CA PHE A 246 14.43 -5.33 8.05
C PHE A 246 15.47 -5.30 9.18
N CYS A 247 15.25 -6.05 10.27
CA CYS A 247 16.23 -6.18 11.33
C CYS A 247 17.48 -6.95 10.90
N SER A 248 17.36 -8.03 10.12
CA SER A 248 18.52 -8.83 9.74
C SER A 248 19.26 -8.24 8.53
N THR A 249 18.59 -7.57 7.60
CA THR A 249 19.20 -7.17 6.33
C THR A 249 19.90 -5.81 6.33
N HIS A 250 19.65 -4.94 7.33
CA HIS A 250 20.30 -3.63 7.37
C HIS A 250 21.77 -3.73 7.82
N VAL A 251 22.07 -4.68 8.72
CA VAL A 251 23.37 -4.80 9.38
C VAL A 251 24.52 -4.81 8.36
N GLY A 252 25.41 -3.84 8.51
CA GLY A 252 26.63 -3.72 7.70
C GLY A 252 26.39 -3.39 6.23
N ALA A 253 25.22 -2.90 5.83
CA ALA A 253 24.82 -2.80 4.42
C ALA A 253 24.53 -4.16 3.74
N GLY A 254 24.16 -5.17 4.53
CA GLY A 254 23.78 -6.52 4.09
C GLY A 254 24.93 -7.52 4.06
N LEU A 255 24.93 -8.50 4.97
CA LEU A 255 26.07 -9.41 5.15
C LEU A 255 26.06 -10.58 4.15
N LEU A 256 27.23 -10.87 3.56
CA LEU A 256 27.42 -12.12 2.83
C LEU A 256 27.38 -13.31 3.81
N LYS A 257 26.88 -14.46 3.35
CA LYS A 257 26.82 -15.70 4.15
C LYS A 257 28.17 -16.11 4.73
N SER A 258 29.27 -15.90 3.99
CA SER A 258 30.64 -16.16 4.47
C SER A 258 31.04 -15.23 5.61
N THR A 259 30.71 -13.94 5.52
CA THR A 259 30.95 -12.94 6.57
C THR A 259 30.09 -13.23 7.81
N ALA A 260 28.81 -13.53 7.63
CA ALA A 260 27.91 -13.90 8.72
C ALA A 260 28.43 -15.12 9.51
N ARG A 261 28.93 -16.15 8.81
CA ARG A 261 29.57 -17.33 9.44
C ARG A 261 30.81 -16.96 10.25
N LYS A 262 31.69 -16.09 9.74
CA LYS A 262 32.88 -15.61 10.48
C LYS A 262 32.49 -14.88 11.77
N LEU A 263 31.37 -14.15 11.73
CA LEU A 263 30.78 -13.43 12.86
C LEU A 263 29.94 -14.33 13.78
N LYS A 264 29.84 -15.64 13.50
CA LYS A 264 29.02 -16.61 14.23
C LYS A 264 27.53 -16.23 14.29
N LEU A 265 27.04 -15.52 13.28
CA LEU A 265 25.62 -15.25 13.12
C LEU A 265 24.89 -16.54 12.66
N PRO A 266 23.59 -16.70 12.99
CA PRO A 266 22.76 -17.79 12.48
C PRO A 266 22.82 -17.94 10.95
N ASP A 267 22.59 -19.16 10.43
CA ASP A 267 22.50 -19.35 8.98
C ASP A 267 21.17 -18.80 8.46
N GLN A 268 21.20 -17.54 8.03
CA GLN A 268 20.07 -16.80 7.49
C GLN A 268 20.52 -15.93 6.31
N ASP A 269 19.56 -15.39 5.57
CA ASP A 269 19.84 -14.43 4.51
C ASP A 269 19.80 -12.99 5.06
N TYR A 270 20.97 -12.35 5.03
CA TYR A 270 21.22 -10.98 5.51
C TYR A 270 21.33 -9.98 4.36
N ILE A 271 21.10 -10.38 3.11
CA ILE A 271 21.24 -9.48 1.96
C ILE A 271 19.89 -8.77 1.71
N PRO A 272 19.86 -7.43 1.63
CA PRO A 272 18.65 -6.70 1.25
C PRO A 272 18.32 -6.96 -0.23
N ARG A 273 17.11 -7.44 -0.50
CA ARG A 273 16.67 -7.88 -1.83
C ARG A 273 15.68 -6.88 -2.44
N THR A 274 14.65 -6.54 -1.69
CA THR A 274 13.58 -5.63 -2.11
C THR A 274 14.09 -4.19 -2.21
N ILE A 275 13.34 -3.33 -2.91
CA ILE A 275 13.70 -1.91 -2.95
C ILE A 275 13.56 -1.30 -1.55
N GLU A 276 12.57 -1.72 -0.78
CA GLU A 276 12.32 -1.26 0.58
C GLU A 276 13.45 -1.67 1.54
N GLU A 277 13.86 -2.94 1.55
CA GLU A 277 15.01 -3.40 2.36
C GLU A 277 16.28 -2.61 2.03
N LYS A 278 16.52 -2.34 0.74
CA LYS A 278 17.69 -1.56 0.29
C LYS A 278 17.63 -0.11 0.76
N ILE A 279 16.47 0.53 0.66
CA ILE A 279 16.26 1.91 1.11
C ILE A 279 16.48 2.01 2.61
N VAL A 280 15.86 1.16 3.42
CA VAL A 280 16.03 1.19 4.88
C VAL A 280 17.48 0.94 5.27
N CYS A 281 18.11 -0.06 4.65
CA CYS A 281 19.53 -0.38 4.85
C CYS A 281 20.45 0.82 4.53
N ASN A 282 20.22 1.51 3.40
CA ASN A 282 20.97 2.70 3.04
C ASN A 282 20.66 3.90 3.96
N SER A 283 19.40 4.05 4.37
CA SER A 283 18.96 5.15 5.24
C SER A 283 19.63 5.08 6.60
N ASP A 284 19.62 3.90 7.25
CA ASP A 284 20.36 3.65 8.49
C ASP A 284 21.85 3.97 8.32
N THR A 285 22.44 3.53 7.21
CA THR A 285 23.85 3.74 6.94
C THR A 285 24.23 5.22 6.77
N LEU A 286 23.32 6.06 6.28
CA LEU A 286 23.54 7.51 6.13
C LEU A 286 23.33 8.28 7.45
N LEU A 287 23.09 7.60 8.56
CA LEU A 287 22.90 8.23 9.86
C LEU A 287 24.09 8.03 10.81
N ASN A 288 24.50 9.12 11.46
CA ASN A 288 25.34 9.09 12.65
C ASN A 288 24.50 9.50 13.86
N GLY A 289 23.99 8.51 14.59
CA GLY A 289 22.93 8.75 15.57
C GLY A 289 21.64 9.09 14.84
N ASP A 290 21.11 10.28 15.06
CA ASP A 290 19.90 10.81 14.43
C ASP A 290 20.20 11.93 13.42
N ARG A 291 21.44 12.02 12.93
CA ARG A 291 21.85 13.02 11.92
C ARG A 291 22.30 12.40 10.63
N VAL A 292 21.79 12.92 9.51
CA VAL A 292 22.20 12.57 8.15
C VAL A 292 23.60 13.11 7.89
N VAL A 293 24.48 12.23 7.39
CA VAL A 293 25.88 12.54 7.05
C VAL A 293 26.21 12.08 5.64
N LYS A 294 27.31 12.59 5.07
CA LYS A 294 27.75 12.22 3.73
C LYS A 294 28.29 10.80 3.68
N ILE A 295 28.12 10.15 2.53
CA ILE A 295 28.59 8.77 2.31
C ILE A 295 30.12 8.65 2.46
N GLU A 296 30.87 9.72 2.16
CA GLU A 296 32.32 9.80 2.37
C GLU A 296 32.70 9.77 3.87
N GLU A 297 31.95 10.46 4.71
CA GLU A 297 32.17 10.47 6.17
C GLU A 297 31.95 9.08 6.77
N ILE A 298 30.90 8.39 6.31
CA ILE A 298 30.64 6.99 6.69
C ILE A 298 31.75 6.07 6.20
N ALA A 299 32.23 6.26 4.97
CA ALA A 299 33.33 5.47 4.43
C ALA A 299 34.62 5.66 5.25
N GLU A 300 34.94 6.89 5.66
CA GLU A 300 36.08 7.18 6.54
C GLU A 300 35.92 6.53 7.92
N ASP A 301 34.72 6.55 8.49
CA ASP A 301 34.44 5.88 9.75
C ASP A 301 34.65 4.36 9.65
N TYR A 302 34.21 3.75 8.54
CA TYR A 302 34.45 2.33 8.25
C TYR A 302 35.95 2.04 8.10
N ARG A 303 36.74 2.94 7.49
CA ARG A 303 38.21 2.79 7.44
C ARG A 303 38.82 2.75 8.84
N ARG A 304 38.42 3.69 9.71
CA ARG A 304 38.92 3.77 11.09
C ARG A 304 38.55 2.53 11.92
N LYS A 305 37.38 1.94 11.65
CA LYS A 305 36.89 0.70 12.29
C LYS A 305 37.45 -0.59 11.69
N GLY A 306 38.32 -0.50 10.67
CA GLY A 306 38.91 -1.67 10.00
C GLY A 306 37.95 -2.41 9.06
N LEU A 307 36.85 -1.79 8.64
CA LEU A 307 35.80 -2.36 7.78
C LEU A 307 36.03 -2.05 6.28
N LEU A 308 37.29 -2.03 5.83
CA LEU A 308 37.67 -1.64 4.47
C LEU A 308 36.99 -2.47 3.37
N SER A 309 36.74 -3.76 3.63
CA SER A 309 36.07 -4.67 2.70
C SER A 309 34.61 -4.31 2.42
N GLU A 310 33.96 -3.56 3.30
CA GLU A 310 32.53 -3.25 3.20
C GLU A 310 32.26 -1.94 2.43
N ILE A 311 33.24 -1.03 2.37
CA ILE A 311 33.11 0.29 1.70
C ILE A 311 32.70 0.18 0.22
N PRO A 312 33.21 -0.77 -0.60
CA PRO A 312 32.73 -0.91 -1.97
C PRO A 312 31.26 -1.29 -2.06
N ARG A 313 30.74 -2.10 -1.11
CA ARG A 313 29.32 -2.49 -1.10
C ARG A 313 28.43 -1.32 -0.70
N LEU A 314 28.82 -0.61 0.35
CA LEU A 314 28.21 0.65 0.79
C LEU A 314 27.99 1.60 -0.40
N ARG A 315 29.07 1.94 -1.11
CA ARG A 315 29.01 2.88 -2.25
C ARG A 315 28.15 2.36 -3.39
N ARG A 316 28.23 1.07 -3.71
CA ARG A 316 27.37 0.48 -4.76
C ARG A 316 25.90 0.57 -4.41
N LEU A 317 25.52 0.31 -3.15
CA LEU A 317 24.13 0.42 -2.71
C LEU A 317 23.65 1.88 -2.78
N TYR A 318 24.45 2.81 -2.28
CA TYR A 318 24.17 4.25 -2.34
C TYR A 318 23.96 4.70 -3.80
N SER A 319 24.94 4.47 -4.68
CA SER A 319 24.83 4.87 -6.10
C SER A 319 23.70 4.18 -6.83
N TYR A 320 23.38 2.93 -6.50
CA TYR A 320 22.22 2.25 -7.06
C TYR A 320 20.91 2.97 -6.71
N LEU A 321 20.73 3.33 -5.45
CA LEU A 321 19.51 4.00 -4.99
C LEU A 321 19.46 5.46 -5.44
N GLU A 322 20.58 6.17 -5.45
CA GLU A 322 20.67 7.54 -5.97
C GLU A 322 20.21 7.59 -7.42
N ASN A 323 20.71 6.69 -8.27
CA ASN A 323 20.29 6.61 -9.68
C ASN A 323 18.83 6.14 -9.85
N LYS A 324 18.37 5.20 -9.01
CA LYS A 324 17.04 4.58 -9.17
C LYS A 324 15.91 5.41 -8.56
N CYS A 325 16.17 6.06 -7.45
CA CYS A 325 15.21 6.85 -6.67
C CYS A 325 15.45 8.36 -6.81
N GLY A 326 16.50 8.81 -7.51
CA GLY A 326 16.67 10.21 -7.91
C GLY A 326 16.80 11.23 -6.77
N PHE A 327 17.27 10.81 -5.60
CA PHE A 327 17.55 11.71 -4.47
C PHE A 327 18.98 12.23 -4.51
N SER A 328 19.25 13.36 -3.85
CA SER A 328 20.62 13.82 -3.57
C SER A 328 20.92 13.84 -2.06
N ILE A 329 22.20 13.67 -1.69
CA ILE A 329 22.59 13.73 -0.27
C ILE A 329 22.27 15.10 0.36
N ASP A 330 22.43 16.20 -0.39
CA ASP A 330 22.14 17.55 0.09
C ASP A 330 20.65 17.75 0.41
N GLU A 331 19.75 17.09 -0.33
CA GLU A 331 18.32 17.08 -0.01
C GLU A 331 18.03 16.31 1.29
N LEU A 332 18.69 15.17 1.51
CA LEU A 332 18.52 14.40 2.73
C LEU A 332 19.06 15.13 3.95
N MET A 333 20.18 15.86 3.81
CA MET A 333 20.78 16.63 4.90
C MET A 333 19.89 17.75 5.43
N LYS A 334 18.95 18.28 4.63
CA LYS A 334 17.95 19.26 5.08
C LYS A 334 17.01 18.71 6.16
N LEU A 335 16.90 17.38 6.29
CA LEU A 335 16.11 16.74 7.34
C LEU A 335 16.73 16.92 8.72
N ASN A 336 18.01 17.28 8.82
CA ASN A 336 18.66 17.55 10.11
C ASN A 336 18.12 18.81 10.81
N GLU A 337 17.45 19.69 10.08
CA GLU A 337 16.94 20.98 10.56
C GLU A 337 15.44 20.93 10.95
N GLN A 338 14.80 19.76 10.80
CA GLN A 338 13.37 19.51 11.03
C GLN A 338 13.14 18.54 12.19
#